data_AF-A0A350P9X3-F1
#
_entry.id   AF-A0A350P9X3-F1
#
_cell.length_a   1.000
_cell.length_b   1.000
_cell.length_c   1.000
_cell.angle_alpha   90.00
_cell.angle_beta   90.00
_cell.angle_gamma   90.00
#
_symmetry.space_group_name_H-M   'P 1'
#
loop_
_entity.id
_entity.type
_entity.pdbx_description
1 polymer ?
#
loop_
_entity_poly.entity_id
_entity_poly.type
_entity_poly.pdbx_seq_one_letter_code
_entity_poly.pdbx_strand_id
1 'polypeptide(L)'
;MAQKKLQKDSAYQHLDRNNDDTLCDDEISMALEFKRRELEDADARRDSMRWMTWFALFGTLNYPAAILITAMLGYDSAATIIGDIAPTYFVANSALVAAYFGANAYADRKSTE
;
A
#
# COMPACT_ATOMS: atom_id res chain seq x y z
N MET A 1 -40.61 -19.92 -1.21
CA MET A 1 -39.71 -19.16 -2.11
C MET A 1 -39.14 -20.16 -3.08
N ALA A 2 -39.31 -19.98 -4.39
CA ALA A 2 -38.83 -20.94 -5.39
C ALA A 2 -37.30 -20.86 -5.47
N GLN A 3 -36.62 -21.94 -5.11
CA GLN A 3 -35.15 -22.05 -5.12
C GLN A 3 -34.67 -22.04 -6.58
N LYS A 4 -33.98 -20.98 -6.99
CA LYS A 4 -33.44 -20.85 -8.35
C LYS A 4 -32.17 -21.69 -8.44
N LYS A 5 -32.20 -22.72 -9.29
CA LYS A 5 -31.04 -23.55 -9.60
C LYS A 5 -30.07 -22.77 -10.50
N LEU A 6 -28.77 -22.91 -10.23
CA LEU A 6 -27.71 -22.36 -11.05
C LEU A 6 -27.74 -23.02 -12.45
N GLN A 7 -27.50 -22.22 -13.50
CA GLN A 7 -27.22 -22.77 -14.82
C GLN A 7 -25.80 -23.35 -14.86
N LYS A 8 -25.61 -24.42 -15.63
CA LYS A 8 -24.29 -24.95 -15.95
C LYS A 8 -23.48 -23.85 -16.65
N ASP A 9 -22.28 -23.56 -16.12
CA ASP A 9 -21.39 -22.46 -16.52
C ASP A 9 -21.85 -21.05 -16.10
N SER A 10 -22.66 -20.93 -15.04
CA SER A 10 -22.97 -19.63 -14.45
C SER A 10 -21.74 -18.97 -13.82
N ALA A 11 -21.57 -17.66 -14.04
CA ALA A 11 -20.52 -16.85 -13.43
C ALA A 11 -20.51 -16.91 -11.88
N TYR A 12 -21.60 -17.36 -11.25
CA TYR A 12 -21.74 -17.45 -9.81
C TYR A 12 -21.48 -18.85 -9.23
N GLN A 13 -21.03 -19.83 -10.04
CA GLN A 13 -20.65 -21.16 -9.54
C GLN A 13 -19.56 -21.11 -8.46
N HIS A 14 -18.69 -20.08 -8.46
CA HIS A 14 -17.67 -19.89 -7.43
C HIS A 14 -18.24 -19.47 -6.06
N LEU A 15 -19.51 -19.07 -6.00
CA LEU A 15 -20.21 -18.67 -4.78
C LEU A 15 -20.92 -19.85 -4.10
N ASP A 16 -21.18 -20.92 -4.85
CA ASP A 16 -21.73 -22.17 -4.32
C ASP A 16 -20.62 -22.90 -3.54
N ARG A 17 -20.70 -22.87 -2.21
CA ARG A 17 -19.69 -23.45 -1.32
C ARG A 17 -19.99 -24.90 -0.97
N ASN A 18 -21.25 -25.33 -1.11
CA ASN A 18 -21.70 -26.65 -0.72
C ASN A 18 -21.91 -27.60 -1.92
N ASN A 19 -21.72 -27.12 -3.15
CA ASN A 19 -21.85 -27.85 -4.41
C ASN A 19 -23.27 -28.43 -4.62
N ASP A 20 -24.30 -27.74 -4.12
CA ASP A 20 -25.69 -28.20 -4.22
C ASP A 20 -26.44 -27.66 -5.47
N ASP A 21 -25.73 -26.96 -6.36
CA ASP A 21 -26.24 -26.31 -7.58
C ASP A 21 -27.33 -25.25 -7.29
N THR A 22 -27.48 -24.80 -6.04
CA THR A 22 -28.42 -23.76 -5.62
C THR A 22 -27.76 -22.70 -4.75
N LEU A 23 -27.86 -21.43 -5.15
CA LEU A 23 -27.38 -20.35 -4.29
C LEU A 23 -28.38 -20.08 -3.17
N CYS A 24 -27.92 -20.20 -1.93
CA CYS A 24 -28.66 -19.73 -0.76
C CYS A 24 -28.37 -18.24 -0.48
N ASP A 25 -29.33 -17.52 0.11
CA ASP A 25 -29.16 -16.12 0.53
C ASP A 25 -27.97 -15.95 1.52
N ASP A 26 -27.70 -16.99 2.33
CA ASP A 26 -26.55 -17.02 3.25
C ASP A 26 -25.21 -17.06 2.51
N GLU A 27 -25.11 -17.77 1.39
CA GLU A 27 -23.87 -17.85 0.59
C GLU A 27 -23.60 -16.54 -0.15
N ILE A 28 -24.66 -15.91 -0.65
CA ILE A 28 -24.59 -14.60 -1.31
C ILE A 28 -24.19 -13.52 -0.29
N SER A 29 -24.80 -13.50 0.90
CA SER A 29 -24.46 -12.53 1.94
C SER A 29 -23.01 -12.68 2.41
N MET A 30 -22.55 -13.92 2.61
CA MET A 30 -21.17 -14.21 2.96
C MET A 30 -20.18 -13.75 1.87
N ALA A 31 -20.49 -13.98 0.61
CA ALA A 31 -19.65 -13.51 -0.50
C ALA A 31 -19.55 -11.98 -0.58
N LEU A 32 -20.66 -11.28 -0.33
CA LEU A 32 -20.70 -9.83 -0.28
C LEU A 32 -19.88 -9.28 0.90
N GLU A 33 -19.90 -9.94 2.05
CA GLU A 33 -19.07 -9.58 3.20
C GLU A 33 -17.57 -9.75 2.91
N PHE A 34 -17.17 -10.85 2.28
CA PHE A 34 -15.78 -11.05 1.86
C PHE A 34 -15.34 -9.98 0.86
N LYS A 35 -16.17 -9.69 -0.14
CA LYS A 35 -15.86 -8.64 -1.12
C LYS A 35 -15.72 -7.27 -0.47
N ARG A 36 -16.57 -6.96 0.53
CA ARG A 36 -16.48 -5.72 1.28
C ARG A 36 -15.16 -5.61 2.04
N ARG A 37 -14.75 -6.66 2.76
CA ARG A 37 -13.47 -6.67 3.50
C ARG A 37 -12.27 -6.52 2.56
N GLU A 38 -12.29 -7.18 1.42
CA GLU A 38 -11.24 -7.05 0.39
C GLU A 38 -11.11 -5.60 -0.11
N LEU A 39 -12.24 -4.91 -0.32
CA LEU A 39 -12.25 -3.50 -0.72
C LEU A 39 -11.75 -2.58 0.40
N GLU A 40 -12.14 -2.84 1.65
CA GLU A 40 -11.67 -2.09 2.83
C GLU A 40 -10.14 -2.24 3.01
N ASP A 41 -9.61 -3.45 2.84
CA ASP A 41 -8.16 -3.72 2.89
C ASP A 41 -7.42 -3.02 1.73
N ALA A 42 -7.99 -3.01 0.53
CA ALA A 42 -7.41 -2.34 -0.64
C ALA A 42 -7.31 -0.82 -0.44
N ASP A 43 -8.35 -0.21 0.13
CA ASP A 43 -8.33 1.23 0.43
C ASP A 43 -7.37 1.57 1.57
N ALA A 44 -7.29 0.74 2.62
CA ALA A 44 -6.30 0.90 3.68
C ALA A 44 -4.85 0.87 3.14
N ARG A 45 -4.56 -0.03 2.19
CA ARG A 45 -3.26 -0.08 1.51
C ARG A 45 -2.96 1.17 0.68
N ARG A 46 -3.96 1.72 -0.01
CA ARG A 46 -3.81 2.97 -0.77
C ARG A 46 -3.47 4.13 0.15
N ASP A 47 -4.14 4.22 1.28
CA ASP A 47 -3.86 5.26 2.26
C ASP A 47 -2.48 5.08 2.90
N SER A 48 -2.05 3.85 3.21
CA SER A 48 -0.69 3.62 3.71
C SER A 48 0.39 4.04 2.70
N MET A 49 0.17 3.79 1.41
CA MET A 49 1.10 4.26 0.36
C MET A 49 1.16 5.79 0.31
N ARG A 50 0.03 6.49 0.38
CA ARG A 50 -0.01 7.97 0.39
C ARG A 50 0.75 8.53 1.58
N TRP A 51 0.54 8.00 2.78
CA TRP A 51 1.25 8.43 3.98
C TRP A 51 2.75 8.16 3.89
N MET A 52 3.16 7.02 3.33
CA MET A 52 4.57 6.73 3.12
C MET A 52 5.21 7.69 2.09
N THR A 53 4.51 8.04 1.02
CA THR A 53 5.00 9.04 0.07
C THR A 53 5.22 10.39 0.74
N TRP A 54 4.30 10.82 1.61
CA TRP A 54 4.50 12.03 2.41
C TRP A 54 5.70 11.92 3.35
N PHE A 55 5.87 10.78 4.03
CA PHE A 55 7.04 10.55 4.88
C PHE A 55 8.36 10.62 4.10
N ALA A 56 8.42 9.98 2.93
CA ALA A 56 9.58 10.03 2.05
C ALA A 56 9.88 11.44 1.53
N LEU A 57 8.84 12.20 1.18
CA LEU A 57 8.95 13.59 0.75
C LEU A 57 9.51 14.47 1.87
N PHE A 58 8.96 14.36 3.08
CA PHE A 58 9.45 15.11 4.24
C PHE A 58 10.87 14.72 4.63
N GLY A 59 11.21 13.42 4.62
CA GLY A 59 12.57 12.96 4.88
C GLY A 59 13.56 13.61 3.92
N THR A 60 13.28 13.51 2.62
CA THR A 60 14.20 14.06 1.60
C THR A 60 14.29 15.59 1.65
N LEU A 61 13.21 16.30 1.99
CA LEU A 61 13.17 17.76 2.04
C LEU A 61 13.73 18.36 3.35
N ASN A 62 13.66 17.63 4.46
CA ASN A 62 14.12 18.10 5.77
C ASN A 62 15.62 18.45 5.75
N TYR A 63 16.43 17.64 5.08
CA TYR A 63 17.87 17.79 5.06
C TYR A 63 18.35 19.05 4.30
N PRO A 64 17.91 19.32 3.05
CA PRO A 64 18.15 20.61 2.40
C PRO A 64 17.61 21.81 3.18
N ALA A 65 16.44 21.68 3.82
CA ALA A 65 15.88 22.74 4.63
C ALA A 65 16.77 23.07 5.84
N ALA A 66 17.35 22.06 6.49
CA ALA A 66 18.28 22.25 7.58
C ALA A 66 19.57 22.97 7.14
N ILE A 67 20.14 22.60 5.98
CA ILE A 67 21.30 23.30 5.39
C ILE A 67 20.98 24.77 5.12
N LEU A 68 19.80 25.06 4.56
CA LEU A 68 19.37 26.42 4.29
C LEU A 68 19.25 27.23 5.59
N ILE A 69 18.65 26.66 6.64
CA ILE A 69 18.48 27.33 7.93
C ILE A 69 19.84 27.60 8.58
N THR A 70 20.77 26.65 8.59
CA THR A 70 22.10 26.86 9.19
C THR A 70 22.90 27.90 8.43
N ALA A 71 22.81 27.94 7.10
CA ALA A 71 23.41 28.99 6.29
C ALA A 71 22.79 30.37 6.55
N MET A 72 21.46 30.46 6.69
CA MET A 72 20.77 31.71 7.03
C MET A 72 21.12 32.25 8.41
N LEU A 73 21.47 31.37 9.35
CA LEU A 73 21.93 31.72 10.70
C LEU A 73 23.44 32.02 10.78
N GLY A 74 24.18 31.91 9.67
CA GLY A 74 25.62 32.17 9.60
C GLY A 74 26.51 31.02 10.12
N TYR A 75 25.97 29.81 10.26
CA TYR A 75 26.73 28.62 10.69
C TYR A 75 27.35 27.87 9.51
N ASP A 76 28.25 28.53 8.77
CA ASP A 76 28.84 28.00 7.52
C ASP A 76 29.58 26.67 7.70
N SER A 77 30.26 26.48 8.83
CA SER A 77 30.94 25.21 9.14
C SER A 77 29.95 24.07 9.36
N ALA A 78 28.83 24.33 10.04
CA ALA A 78 27.78 23.32 10.23
C ALA A 78 27.07 23.01 8.91
N ALA A 79 26.80 24.02 8.08
CA ALA A 79 26.21 23.84 6.75
C ALA A 79 27.12 22.98 5.84
N THR A 80 28.45 23.18 5.89
CA THR A 80 29.41 22.39 5.11
C THR A 80 29.47 20.94 5.59
N ILE A 81 29.60 20.71 6.91
CA ILE A 81 29.64 19.36 7.48
C ILE A 81 28.36 18.59 7.15
N ILE A 82 27.20 19.26 7.25
CA ILE A 82 25.95 18.66 6.83
C ILE A 82 25.99 18.45 5.32
N GLY A 83 26.43 19.39 4.49
CA GLY A 83 26.54 19.20 3.03
C GLY A 83 27.37 17.98 2.62
N ASP A 84 28.47 17.70 3.32
CA ASP A 84 29.42 16.63 2.97
C ASP A 84 28.83 15.22 3.10
N ILE A 85 27.84 15.02 3.99
CA ILE A 85 27.16 13.72 4.17
C ILE A 85 25.94 13.56 3.26
N ALA A 86 25.67 14.53 2.35
CA ALA A 86 24.46 14.55 1.53
C ALA A 86 24.31 13.29 0.66
N PRO A 87 25.36 12.80 -0.03
CA PRO A 87 25.25 11.58 -0.82
C PRO A 87 24.80 10.38 0.02
N THR A 88 25.37 10.22 1.21
CA THR A 88 25.02 9.13 2.14
C THR A 88 23.57 9.23 2.59
N TYR A 89 23.10 10.44 2.89
CA TYR A 89 21.72 10.69 3.28
C TYR A 89 20.73 10.33 2.16
N PHE A 90 20.99 10.76 0.92
CA PHE A 90 20.13 10.43 -0.23
C PHE A 90 20.09 8.94 -0.52
N VAL A 91 21.23 8.27 -0.46
CA VAL A 91 21.32 6.81 -0.68
C VAL A 91 20.54 6.06 0.40
N ALA A 92 20.71 6.43 1.67
CA ALA A 92 19.99 5.80 2.79
C ALA A 92 18.46 5.94 2.66
N ASN A 93 17.97 7.15 2.36
CA ASN A 93 16.54 7.38 2.15
C ASN A 93 16.00 6.61 0.94
N SER A 94 16.75 6.62 -0.18
CA SER A 94 16.37 5.89 -1.39
C SER A 94 16.28 4.38 -1.12
N ALA A 95 17.22 3.83 -0.36
CA ALA A 95 17.21 2.42 0.02
C ALA A 95 16.01 2.06 0.92
N LEU A 96 15.68 2.91 1.90
CA LEU A 96 14.51 2.72 2.77
C LEU A 96 13.20 2.70 1.96
N VAL A 97 13.06 3.68 1.07
CA VAL A 97 11.88 3.83 0.22
C VAL A 97 11.77 2.67 -0.78
N ALA A 98 12.89 2.29 -1.41
CA ALA A 98 12.95 1.15 -2.31
C ALA A 98 12.62 -0.17 -1.60
N ALA A 99 13.09 -0.38 -0.37
CA ALA A 99 12.76 -1.56 0.42
C ALA A 99 11.25 -1.63 0.73
N TYR A 100 10.63 -0.52 1.10
CA TYR A 100 9.19 -0.48 1.36
C TYR A 100 8.34 -0.74 0.11
N PHE A 101 8.61 -0.03 -0.99
CA PHE A 101 7.88 -0.25 -2.24
C PHE A 101 8.16 -1.63 -2.83
N GLY A 102 9.39 -2.14 -2.69
CA GLY A 102 9.76 -3.49 -3.11
C GLY A 102 9.02 -4.57 -2.31
N ALA A 103 8.91 -4.42 -0.99
CA ALA A 103 8.15 -5.33 -0.15
C ALA A 103 6.66 -5.33 -0.49
N ASN A 104 6.06 -4.15 -0.72
CA ASN A 104 4.65 -4.05 -1.14
C ASN A 104 4.41 -4.68 -2.52
N ALA A 105 5.27 -4.41 -3.50
CA ALA A 105 5.16 -5.01 -4.83
C ALA A 105 5.30 -6.54 -4.78
N TYR A 106 6.18 -7.07 -3.92
CA TYR A 106 6.31 -8.51 -3.71
C TYR A 106 5.04 -9.12 -3.08
N ALA A 107 4.45 -8.43 -2.09
CA ALA A 107 3.20 -8.87 -1.47
C ALA A 107 2.02 -8.91 -2.46
N ASP A 108 1.90 -7.91 -3.33
CA ASP A 108 0.84 -7.85 -4.36
C ASP A 108 0.99 -8.95 -5.42
N ARG A 109 2.22 -9.31 -5.79
CA ARG A 109 2.47 -10.43 -6.70
C ARG A 109 1.97 -11.76 -6.10
N LYS A 110 2.17 -11.96 -4.80
CA LYS A 110 1.72 -13.18 -4.09
C LYS A 110 0.20 -13.30 -3.99
N SER A 111 -0.56 -12.21 -4.03
CA SER A 111 -2.03 -12.27 -4.05
C SER A 111 -2.65 -12.61 -5.42
N THR A 112 -1.85 -12.58 -6.49
CA THR A 112 -2.33 -12.83 -7.87
C THR A 112 -1.98 -14.22 -8.39
N GLU A 113 -0.99 -14.90 -7.79
CA GLU A 113 -0.66 -16.33 -8.01
C GLU A 113 -1.45 -17.23 -7.05
#